data_AF-A0A923NQE5-F1
#
_entry.id   AF-A0A923NQE5-F1
#
_cell.length_a   1.000
_cell.length_b   1.000
_cell.length_c   1.000
_cell.angle_alpha   90.00
_cell.angle_beta   90.00
_cell.angle_gamma   90.00
#
_symmetry.space_group_name_H-M   'P 1'
#
loop_
_entity.id
_entity.type
_entity.pdbx_description
1 polymer ?
#
loop_
_entity_poly.entity_id
_entity_poly.type
_entity_poly.pdbx_seq_one_letter_code
_entity_poly.pdbx_strand_id
1 'polypeptide(L)'
;MSLMEQFANPETMQSLSIGDKLAGAGITTVMGMGITFVVLILLWGCIAFMTKITYRPKKGDKAPQTTTDAAAPPSAAAADITDHSAIDENVIAVIAAAIAAYEGGSPNNLVVRKIRRISGETTAWGDAGRADCIESRKF
;
A
#
# COMPACT_ATOMS: atom_id res chain seq x y z
N MET A 1 -32.45 -17.80 -37.45
CA MET A 1 -32.83 -16.59 -36.69
C MET A 1 -31.83 -16.46 -35.56
N SER A 2 -31.03 -15.40 -35.58
CA SER A 2 -29.85 -15.31 -34.72
C SER A 2 -30.28 -15.03 -33.27
N LEU A 3 -29.56 -15.61 -32.30
CA LEU A 3 -29.77 -15.35 -30.86
C LEU A 3 -29.78 -13.85 -30.53
N MET A 4 -29.13 -13.01 -31.36
CA MET A 4 -29.18 -11.55 -31.26
C MET A 4 -30.58 -10.95 -31.47
N GLU A 5 -31.42 -11.53 -32.33
CA GLU A 5 -32.82 -11.08 -32.48
C GLU A 5 -33.71 -11.53 -31.31
N GLN A 6 -33.39 -12.66 -30.69
CA GLN A 6 -34.16 -13.22 -29.59
C GLN A 6 -33.90 -12.50 -28.25
N PHE A 7 -32.73 -11.87 -28.10
CA PHE A 7 -32.40 -10.97 -26.98
C PHE A 7 -32.75 -9.49 -27.25
N ALA A 8 -33.04 -9.11 -28.51
CA ALA A 8 -33.49 -7.76 -28.87
C ALA A 8 -34.99 -7.52 -28.63
N ASN A 9 -35.79 -8.58 -28.47
CA ASN A 9 -37.21 -8.48 -28.15
C ASN A 9 -37.43 -8.47 -26.63
N PRO A 10 -38.02 -7.42 -26.03
CA PRO A 10 -38.21 -7.30 -24.58
C PRO A 10 -39.20 -8.31 -23.98
N GLU A 11 -40.04 -8.92 -24.82
CA GLU A 11 -41.06 -9.91 -24.44
C GLU A 11 -40.47 -11.26 -23.99
N THR A 12 -39.42 -11.75 -24.67
CA THR A 12 -38.71 -13.00 -24.30
C THR A 12 -37.89 -12.83 -23.03
N MET A 13 -37.46 -11.61 -22.73
CA MET A 13 -36.83 -11.27 -21.45
C MET A 13 -37.83 -11.16 -20.30
N GLN A 14 -39.10 -10.85 -20.53
CA GLN A 14 -40.13 -10.85 -19.47
C GLN A 14 -40.81 -12.21 -19.29
N SER A 15 -40.80 -13.08 -20.31
CA SER A 15 -41.42 -14.41 -20.24
C SER A 15 -40.56 -15.47 -19.51
N LEU A 16 -39.27 -15.19 -19.27
CA LEU A 16 -38.40 -16.04 -18.46
C LEU A 16 -38.54 -15.67 -16.99
N SER A 17 -38.95 -16.65 -16.17
CA SER A 17 -39.12 -16.51 -14.73
C SER A 17 -37.86 -15.91 -14.10
N ILE A 18 -38.03 -15.09 -13.06
CA ILE A 18 -36.92 -14.56 -12.25
C ILE A 18 -36.00 -15.70 -11.79
N GLY A 19 -36.56 -16.89 -11.56
CA GLY A 19 -35.80 -18.10 -11.23
C GLY A 19 -34.80 -18.55 -12.31
N ASP A 20 -35.18 -18.50 -13.58
CA ASP A 20 -34.31 -18.91 -14.70
C ASP A 20 -33.19 -17.89 -14.92
N LYS A 21 -33.51 -16.60 -14.75
CA LYS A 21 -32.52 -15.52 -14.79
C LYS A 21 -31.55 -15.60 -13.62
N LEU A 22 -32.03 -15.91 -12.43
CA LEU A 22 -31.22 -16.08 -11.23
C LEU A 22 -30.30 -17.32 -11.36
N ALA A 23 -30.82 -18.42 -11.91
CA ALA A 23 -30.02 -19.61 -12.18
C ALA A 23 -28.92 -19.33 -13.22
N GLY A 24 -29.26 -18.64 -14.32
CA GLY A 24 -28.28 -18.21 -15.32
C GLY A 24 -27.20 -17.29 -14.74
N ALA A 25 -27.60 -16.28 -13.95
CA ALA A 25 -26.68 -15.39 -13.26
C ALA A 25 -25.79 -16.13 -12.24
N GLY A 26 -26.36 -17.08 -11.50
CA GLY A 26 -25.64 -17.92 -10.55
C GLY A 26 -24.54 -18.74 -11.21
N ILE A 27 -24.83 -19.35 -12.37
CA ILE A 27 -23.85 -20.12 -13.14
C ILE A 27 -22.69 -19.22 -13.59
N THR A 28 -22.97 -18.03 -14.11
CA THR A 28 -21.91 -17.10 -14.54
C THR A 28 -21.07 -16.59 -13.36
N THR A 29 -21.68 -16.43 -12.18
CA THR A 29 -20.96 -16.01 -10.96
C THR A 29 -20.05 -17.12 -10.47
N VAL A 30 -20.52 -18.36 -10.42
CA VAL A 30 -19.68 -19.52 -10.05
C VAL A 30 -18.55 -19.72 -11.05
N MET A 31 -18.83 -19.54 -12.34
CA MET A 31 -17.81 -19.63 -13.39
C MET A 31 -16.75 -18.51 -13.26
N GLY A 32 -17.17 -17.28 -12.95
CA GLY A 32 -16.31 -16.13 -12.66
C GLY A 32 -15.50 -16.27 -11.36
N MET A 33 -16.12 -16.77 -10.29
CA MET A 33 -15.48 -17.05 -9.01
C MET A 33 -14.47 -18.20 -9.14
N GLY A 34 -14.79 -19.22 -9.95
CA GLY A 34 -13.91 -20.35 -10.21
C GLY A 34 -12.67 -19.95 -10.99
N ILE A 35 -12.81 -19.20 -12.09
CA ILE A 35 -11.66 -18.76 -12.90
C ILE A 35 -10.73 -17.85 -12.09
N THR A 36 -11.27 -16.95 -11.26
CA THR A 36 -10.43 -16.10 -10.41
C THR A 36 -9.68 -16.96 -9.39
N PHE A 37 -10.32 -17.93 -8.73
CA PHE A 37 -9.65 -18.84 -7.80
C PHE A 37 -8.51 -19.65 -8.44
N VAL A 38 -8.72 -20.17 -9.66
CA VAL A 38 -7.67 -20.87 -10.43
C VAL A 38 -6.50 -19.95 -10.76
N VAL A 39 -6.77 -18.71 -11.17
CA VAL A 39 -5.72 -17.72 -11.48
C VAL A 39 -4.89 -17.39 -10.24
N LEU A 40 -5.53 -17.21 -9.06
CA LEU A 40 -4.79 -16.98 -7.82
C LEU A 40 -3.87 -18.15 -7.44
N ILE A 41 -4.36 -19.39 -7.56
CA ILE A 41 -3.54 -20.59 -7.30
C ILE A 41 -2.39 -20.69 -8.29
N LEU A 42 -2.64 -20.41 -9.57
CA LEU A 42 -1.61 -20.43 -10.61
C LEU A 42 -0.55 -19.35 -10.35
N LEU A 43 -0.95 -18.14 -9.94
CA LEU A 43 -0.01 -17.07 -9.60
C LEU A 43 0.86 -17.45 -8.39
N TRP A 44 0.25 -17.99 -7.34
CA TRP A 44 0.96 -18.50 -6.17
C TRP A 44 1.94 -19.63 -6.54
N GLY A 45 1.48 -20.57 -7.36
CA GLY A 45 2.29 -21.66 -7.90
C GLY A 45 3.44 -21.17 -8.78
N CYS A 46 3.22 -20.17 -9.64
CA CYS A 46 4.25 -19.56 -10.48
C CYS A 46 5.32 -18.85 -9.65
N ILE A 47 4.95 -18.13 -8.58
CA ILE A 47 5.92 -17.52 -7.65
C ILE A 47 6.72 -18.60 -6.92
N ALA A 48 6.06 -19.66 -6.45
CA ALA A 48 6.72 -20.80 -5.80
C ALA A 48 7.65 -21.57 -6.78
N PHE A 49 7.26 -21.70 -8.05
CA PHE A 49 8.05 -22.35 -9.08
C PHE A 49 9.25 -21.51 -9.48
N MET A 50 9.05 -20.20 -9.66
CA MET A 50 10.11 -19.27 -10.01
C MET A 50 11.12 -19.12 -8.86
N THR A 51 10.67 -19.11 -7.60
CA THR A 51 11.57 -19.21 -6.45
C THR A 51 12.31 -20.55 -6.45
N LYS A 52 11.61 -21.69 -6.60
CA LYS A 52 12.22 -23.03 -6.68
C LYS A 52 13.26 -23.18 -7.79
N ILE A 53 13.06 -22.58 -8.95
CA ILE A 53 14.02 -22.58 -10.08
C ILE A 53 15.11 -21.52 -9.93
N THR A 54 14.80 -20.38 -9.30
CA THR A 54 15.75 -19.27 -9.08
C THR A 54 16.53 -19.42 -7.76
N TYR A 55 16.40 -20.54 -7.03
CA TYR A 55 17.36 -20.95 -6.00
C TYR A 55 18.70 -21.37 -6.61
N ARG A 56 19.31 -20.46 -7.38
CA ARG A 56 20.74 -20.18 -7.24
C ARG A 56 20.84 -19.21 -6.06
N PRO A 57 21.60 -19.53 -4.99
CA PRO A 57 21.53 -18.78 -3.75
C PRO A 57 22.09 -17.37 -3.95
N LYS A 58 21.23 -16.40 -4.25
CA LYS A 58 21.55 -14.99 -4.01
C LYS A 58 21.11 -14.70 -2.58
N LYS A 59 22.11 -14.82 -1.72
CA LYS A 59 22.12 -14.41 -0.32
C LYS A 59 21.52 -13.01 -0.17
N GLY A 60 20.56 -12.89 0.75
CA GLY A 60 20.09 -11.62 1.30
C GLY A 60 18.82 -11.08 0.63
N ASP A 61 17.66 -11.33 1.23
CA ASP A 61 17.00 -10.28 1.99
C ASP A 61 15.85 -10.83 2.86
N LYS A 62 16.10 -10.72 4.17
CA LYS A 62 15.21 -10.43 5.31
C LYS A 62 13.83 -11.11 5.43
N ALA A 63 13.70 -11.85 6.54
CA ALA A 63 12.73 -11.51 7.58
C ALA A 63 13.27 -11.97 8.96
N PRO A 64 13.60 -11.07 9.91
CA PRO A 64 13.94 -11.46 11.27
C PRO A 64 12.65 -11.82 12.03
N GLN A 65 12.47 -13.10 12.35
CA GLN A 65 11.65 -13.50 13.50
C GLN A 65 12.53 -13.32 14.74
N THR A 66 12.32 -12.24 15.48
CA THR A 66 12.98 -12.00 16.76
C THR A 66 12.24 -12.78 17.86
N THR A 67 12.79 -13.93 18.24
CA THR A 67 12.65 -14.50 19.57
C THR A 67 13.70 -13.83 20.47
N THR A 68 13.27 -13.02 21.43
CA THR A 68 14.16 -12.40 22.42
C THR A 68 14.16 -13.25 23.68
N ASP A 69 15.35 -13.70 24.09
CA ASP A 69 15.65 -14.03 25.48
C ASP A 69 17.06 -13.53 25.86
N ALA A 70 17.18 -13.14 27.13
CA ALA A 70 18.35 -12.90 27.98
C ALA A 70 19.24 -11.64 27.80
N ALA A 71 19.01 -10.66 28.70
CA ALA A 71 19.93 -10.02 29.69
C ALA A 71 21.47 -10.12 29.47
N ALA A 72 22.37 -9.16 29.72
CA ALA A 72 22.47 -8.01 30.65
C ALA A 72 23.76 -7.15 30.31
N PRO A 73 24.01 -5.97 30.94
CA PRO A 73 24.79 -4.81 30.42
C PRO A 73 26.16 -4.59 31.16
N PRO A 74 26.81 -3.40 31.27
CA PRO A 74 26.85 -2.15 30.47
C PRO A 74 28.30 -1.69 30.10
N SER A 75 28.46 -0.71 29.20
CA SER A 75 29.59 0.23 29.29
C SER A 75 29.22 1.59 28.66
N ALA A 76 29.42 2.64 29.45
CA ALA A 76 29.11 4.01 29.13
C ALA A 76 30.32 4.72 28.49
N ALA A 77 30.11 5.38 27.35
CA ALA A 77 30.89 6.53 26.92
C ALA A 77 30.10 7.35 25.90
N ALA A 78 30.07 8.66 26.13
CA ALA A 78 29.26 9.66 25.45
C ALA A 78 29.69 9.94 24.00
N ALA A 79 28.70 10.14 23.12
CA ALA A 79 28.77 11.09 22.01
C ALA A 79 27.35 11.46 21.58
N ASP A 80 26.94 12.70 21.86
CA ASP A 80 25.73 13.31 21.29
C ASP A 80 26.00 13.59 19.80
N ILE A 81 25.89 12.53 18.99
CA ILE A 81 25.71 12.61 17.56
C ILE A 81 24.27 12.16 17.36
N THR A 82 23.35 13.13 17.27
CA THR A 82 21.99 12.80 16.81
C THR A 82 22.12 12.17 15.43
N ASP A 83 21.86 10.88 15.40
CA ASP A 83 22.18 9.95 14.34
C ASP A 83 21.55 10.36 12.99
N HIS A 84 22.35 10.95 12.08
CA HIS A 84 21.95 11.08 10.68
C HIS A 84 21.76 9.71 10.02
N SER A 85 22.31 8.64 10.59
CA SER A 85 22.16 7.27 10.07
C SER A 85 20.79 6.66 10.37
N ALA A 86 19.98 7.28 11.23
CA ALA A 86 18.62 6.82 11.54
C ALA A 86 17.53 7.47 10.67
N ILE A 87 17.90 8.46 9.84
CA ILE A 87 16.98 9.10 8.89
C ILE A 87 17.23 8.49 7.51
N ASP A 88 16.19 7.91 6.92
CA ASP A 88 16.22 7.41 5.54
C ASP A 88 16.55 8.54 4.55
N GLU A 89 17.51 8.32 3.66
CA GLU A 89 17.91 9.24 2.60
C GLU A 89 16.73 9.66 1.71
N ASN A 90 15.75 8.75 1.52
CA ASN A 90 14.52 9.03 0.78
C ASN A 90 13.71 10.17 1.43
N VAL A 91 13.69 10.25 2.76
CA VAL A 91 12.98 11.31 3.50
C VAL A 91 13.68 12.65 3.29
N ILE A 92 15.01 12.66 3.29
CA ILE A 92 15.81 13.87 3.07
C ILE A 92 15.60 14.40 1.64
N ALA A 93 15.62 13.51 0.65
CA ALA A 93 15.41 13.84 -0.76
C ALA A 93 14.02 14.45 -1.01
N VAL A 94 12.95 13.85 -0.45
CA VAL A 94 11.58 14.36 -0.62
C VAL A 94 11.41 15.73 0.04
N ILE A 95 11.97 15.93 1.23
CA ILE A 95 11.91 17.24 1.93
C ILE A 95 12.67 18.30 1.13
N ALA A 96 13.90 17.99 0.67
CA ALA A 96 14.71 18.92 -0.11
C ALA A 96 14.02 19.27 -1.45
N ALA A 97 13.43 18.29 -2.13
CA ALA A 97 12.68 18.51 -3.36
C ALA A 97 11.43 19.37 -3.14
N ALA A 98 10.68 19.14 -2.05
CA ALA A 98 9.49 19.93 -1.72
C ALA A 98 9.84 21.40 -1.45
N ILE A 99 10.95 21.66 -0.74
CA ILE A 99 11.44 23.02 -0.49
C ILE A 99 11.92 23.66 -1.80
N ALA A 100 12.70 22.94 -2.60
CA ALA A 100 13.16 23.43 -3.90
C ALA A 100 11.99 23.80 -4.83
N ALA A 101 10.93 22.99 -4.85
CA ALA A 101 9.71 23.28 -5.60
C ALA A 101 8.96 24.50 -5.06
N TYR A 102 8.87 24.68 -3.73
CA TYR A 102 8.21 25.83 -3.11
C TYR A 102 8.97 27.14 -3.35
N GLU A 103 10.31 27.11 -3.26
CA GLU A 103 11.17 28.28 -3.50
C GLU A 103 11.41 28.55 -5.00
N GLY A 104 10.87 27.71 -5.90
CA GLY A 104 11.03 27.84 -7.35
C GLY A 104 12.47 27.65 -7.83
N GLY A 105 13.29 26.95 -7.05
CA GLY A 105 14.74 26.83 -7.23
C GLY A 105 15.22 25.40 -7.50
N SER A 106 16.52 25.28 -7.79
CA SER A 106 17.19 23.97 -7.92
C SER A 106 17.61 23.42 -6.54
N PRO A 107 17.45 22.11 -6.28
CA PRO A 107 17.73 21.50 -4.97
C PRO A 107 19.20 21.56 -4.54
N ASN A 108 20.12 21.93 -5.44
CA ASN A 108 21.57 21.91 -5.22
C ASN A 108 22.08 22.89 -4.15
N ASN A 109 21.26 23.86 -3.72
CA ASN A 109 21.64 24.87 -2.74
C ASN A 109 21.10 24.59 -1.33
N LEU A 110 20.35 23.49 -1.14
CA LEU A 110 19.68 23.17 0.13
C LEU A 110 20.42 22.04 0.85
N VAL A 111 20.76 22.25 2.13
CA VAL A 111 21.40 21.23 2.97
C VAL A 111 20.61 21.04 4.26
N VAL A 112 20.16 19.81 4.51
CA VAL A 112 19.40 19.46 5.71
C VAL A 112 20.37 19.12 6.84
N ARG A 113 20.47 20.00 7.85
CA ARG A 113 21.42 19.84 8.98
C ARG A 113 20.88 19.01 10.14
N LYS A 114 19.56 19.01 10.36
CA LYS A 114 18.95 18.28 11.49
C LYS A 114 17.50 17.99 11.21
N ILE A 115 17.10 16.74 11.43
CA ILE A 115 15.70 16.33 11.44
C ILE A 115 15.40 15.78 12.83
N ARG A 116 14.41 16.37 13.51
CA ARG A 116 13.86 15.83 14.74
C ARG A 116 12.42 15.44 14.48
N ARG A 117 12.11 14.15 14.63
CA ARG A 117 10.72 13.69 14.69
C ARG A 117 10.14 14.12 16.02
N ILE A 118 9.04 14.87 15.98
CA ILE A 118 8.28 15.19 17.17
C ILE A 118 7.41 13.98 17.50
N SER A 119 7.69 13.32 18.62
CA SER A 119 6.84 12.26 19.17
C SER A 119 5.89 12.88 20.16
N GLY A 120 4.63 13.00 19.80
CA GLY A 120 3.55 13.53 20.63
C GLY A 120 2.20 12.99 20.14
N GLU A 121 1.18 13.06 20.98
CA GLU A 121 -0.19 12.61 20.63
C GLU A 121 -0.76 13.40 19.43
N THR A 122 -0.36 14.67 19.30
CA THR A 122 -0.72 15.54 18.17
C THR A 122 0.49 16.37 17.71
N THR A 123 0.50 16.71 16.42
CA THR A 123 1.48 17.65 15.85
C THR A 123 0.81 19.03 15.76
N ALA A 124 1.58 20.11 15.87
CA ALA A 124 1.04 21.47 15.78
C ALA A 124 0.25 21.71 14.47
N TRP A 125 0.67 21.08 13.37
CA TRP A 125 -0.06 21.09 12.10
C TRP A 125 -1.37 20.29 12.14
N GLY A 126 -1.37 19.13 12.81
CA GLY A 126 -2.59 18.35 13.02
C GLY A 126 -3.62 19.11 13.86
N ASP A 127 -3.16 19.84 14.88
CA ASP A 127 -4.04 20.67 15.72
C ASP A 127 -4.57 21.89 14.96
N ALA A 128 -3.73 22.55 14.15
CA ALA A 128 -4.14 23.64 13.27
C ALA A 128 -5.19 23.18 12.24
N GLY A 129 -4.98 22.04 11.57
CA GLY A 129 -5.95 21.50 10.62
C GLY A 129 -7.29 21.14 11.27
N ARG A 130 -7.28 20.61 12.49
CA ARG A 130 -8.51 20.37 13.27
C ARG A 130 -9.20 21.67 13.65
N ALA A 131 -8.45 22.69 14.06
CA ALA A 131 -8.98 24.02 14.36
C ALA A 131 -9.65 24.63 13.12
N ASP A 132 -9.00 24.61 11.96
CA ASP A 132 -9.57 25.09 10.68
C ASP A 132 -10.84 24.31 10.29
N CYS A 133 -10.85 23.00 10.50
CA CYS A 133 -12.03 22.15 10.24
C CYS A 133 -13.20 22.47 11.18
N ILE A 134 -12.94 22.91 12.41
CA ILE A 134 -13.97 23.32 13.37
C ILE A 134 -14.45 24.73 13.06
N GLU A 135 -13.52 25.64 12.73
CA GLU A 135 -13.82 27.03 12.40
C GLU A 135 -14.62 27.16 11.10
N SER A 136 -14.26 26.40 10.06
CA SER A 136 -15.04 26.33 8.81
C SER A 136 -16.46 25.80 8.98
N ARG A 137 -16.73 25.08 10.08
CA ARG A 137 -18.07 24.57 10.44
C ARG A 137 -18.84 25.52 11.36
N LYS A 138 -18.26 26.65 11.74
CA LYS A 138 -18.86 27.62 12.67
C LYS A 138 -19.82 28.62 11.99
N PHE A 139 -20.24 28.36 10.76
CA PHE A 139 -21.25 29.15 10.04
C PHE A 139 -22.36 28.25 9.51
#